data_AF-A0A0W8DEH8-F1
#
_entry.id   AF-A0A0W8DEH8-F1
#
_cell.length_a   1.000
_cell.length_b   1.000
_cell.length_c   1.000
_cell.angle_alpha   90.00
_cell.angle_beta   90.00
_cell.angle_gamma   90.00
#
_symmetry.space_group_name_H-M   'P 1'
#
loop_
_entity.id
_entity.type
_entity.pdbx_description
1 polymer ?
#
loop_
_entity_poly.entity_id
_entity_poly.type
_entity_poly.pdbx_seq_one_letter_code
_entity_poly.pdbx_strand_id
1 'polypeptide(L)'
;MELFQTQIRDSYVEMQCMKVSKQATKEFLQMRAVLQRWRGLGTRAVFEAWHEVARASRLDTNAVKARAERKKLLEKQNKELEEQLARIEARLWVQRSDMYTDAIYYENEQTGETRWEPPQYWAEEQKQKQQQRKHSRVDSVPRLKLPPI
;
A
#
# COMPACT_ATOMS: atom_id res chain seq x y z
N MET A 1 36.35 56.88 72.60
CA MET A 1 37.12 55.83 71.88
C MET A 1 36.25 54.66 71.47
N GLU A 2 35.39 54.13 72.36
CA GLU A 2 34.43 53.04 72.09
C GLU A 2 33.54 53.26 70.84
N LEU A 3 32.92 54.44 70.69
CA LEU A 3 32.03 54.74 69.56
C LEU A 3 32.70 54.68 68.17
N PHE A 4 33.99 54.99 68.09
CA PHE A 4 34.73 54.86 66.82
C PHE A 4 35.03 53.40 66.48
N GLN A 5 35.33 52.58 67.49
CA GLN A 5 35.56 51.16 67.30
C GLN A 5 34.27 50.43 66.88
N THR A 6 33.12 50.81 67.44
CA THR A 6 31.82 50.26 67.02
C THR A 6 31.49 50.67 65.58
N GLN A 7 31.70 51.93 65.20
CA GLN A 7 31.50 52.37 63.81
C GLN A 7 32.39 51.63 62.80
N ILE A 8 33.65 51.38 63.14
CA ILE A 8 34.56 50.59 62.29
C ILE A 8 34.08 49.14 62.17
N ARG A 9 33.63 48.54 63.28
CA ARG A 9 33.08 47.18 63.27
C ARG A 9 31.80 47.09 62.43
N ASP A 10 30.87 48.02 62.61
CA ASP A 10 29.58 48.02 61.93
C ASP A 10 29.75 48.24 60.42
N SER A 11 30.61 49.18 60.01
CA SER A 11 30.93 49.40 58.60
C SER A 11 31.62 48.19 57.94
N TYR A 12 32.47 47.47 58.69
CA TYR A 12 33.08 46.24 58.21
C TYR A 12 32.05 45.11 58.06
N VAL A 13 31.17 44.92 59.04
CA VAL A 13 30.11 43.91 58.98
C VAL A 13 29.16 44.22 57.82
N GLU A 14 28.76 45.47 57.63
CA GLU A 14 27.92 45.88 56.50
C GLU A 14 28.61 45.58 55.16
N MET A 15 29.89 45.92 55.01
CA MET A 15 30.66 45.62 53.80
C MET A 15 30.72 44.10 53.52
N GLN A 16 30.94 43.27 54.55
CA GLN A 16 30.98 41.82 54.38
C GLN A 16 29.60 41.24 54.04
N CYS A 17 28.55 41.69 54.74
CA CYS A 17 27.17 41.32 54.43
C CYS A 17 26.79 41.71 52.99
N MET A 18 27.21 42.88 52.51
CA MET A 18 27.01 43.32 51.12
C MET A 18 27.77 42.44 50.12
N LYS A 19 28.99 42.00 50.43
CA LYS A 19 29.76 41.09 49.56
C LYS A 19 29.09 39.73 49.45
N VAL A 20 28.69 39.16 50.58
CA VAL A 20 28.00 37.86 50.64
C VAL A 20 26.66 37.94 49.92
N SER A 21 25.88 39.00 50.11
CA SER A 21 24.59 39.18 49.43
C SER A 21 24.75 39.36 47.90
N LYS A 22 25.75 40.11 47.44
CA LYS A 22 26.07 40.24 46.01
C LYS A 22 26.48 38.91 45.39
N GLN A 23 27.26 38.10 46.10
CA GLN A 23 27.66 36.79 45.63
C GLN A 23 26.46 35.84 45.54
N ALA A 24 25.64 35.77 46.60
CA ALA A 24 24.46 34.92 46.64
C ALA A 24 23.44 35.29 45.55
N THR A 25 23.23 36.59 45.31
CA THR A 25 22.35 37.07 44.22
C THR A 25 22.89 36.72 42.83
N LYS A 26 24.20 36.83 42.61
CA LYS A 26 24.85 36.39 41.36
C LYS A 26 24.66 34.90 41.10
N GLU A 27 24.93 34.07 42.11
CA GLU A 27 24.75 32.62 42.02
C GLU A 27 23.28 32.24 41.78
N PHE A 28 22.35 32.91 42.46
CA PHE A 28 20.91 32.73 42.25
C PHE A 28 20.47 33.07 40.82
N LEU A 29 20.97 34.18 40.26
CA LEU A 29 20.64 34.58 38.90
C LEU A 29 21.22 33.62 37.85
N GLN A 30 22.42 33.10 38.07
CA GLN A 30 23.02 32.07 37.22
C GLN A 30 22.19 30.79 37.24
N MET A 31 21.79 30.31 38.43
CA MET A 31 20.93 29.13 38.58
C MET A 31 19.57 29.35 37.90
N ARG A 32 18.97 30.54 38.07
CA ARG A 32 17.71 30.92 37.43
C ARG A 32 17.83 30.90 35.91
N ALA A 33 18.93 31.39 35.34
CA ALA A 33 19.16 31.38 33.89
C ALA A 33 19.26 29.95 33.33
N VAL A 34 19.94 29.04 34.03
CA VAL A 34 20.02 27.61 33.66
C VAL A 34 18.64 26.96 33.70
N LEU A 35 17.87 27.18 34.77
CA LEU A 35 16.52 26.63 34.92
C LEU A 35 15.55 27.19 33.86
N GLN A 36 15.63 28.47 33.51
CA GLN A 36 14.82 29.06 32.44
C GLN A 36 15.21 28.51 31.06
N ARG A 37 16.50 28.27 30.81
CA ARG A 37 16.97 27.61 29.59
C ARG A 37 16.43 26.18 29.48
N TRP A 38 16.29 25.47 30.61
CA TRP A 38 15.76 24.11 30.68
C TRP A 38 14.24 24.01 30.61
N ARG A 39 13.53 25.12 30.87
CA ARG A 39 12.07 25.17 30.71
C ARG A 39 11.70 24.98 29.24
N GLY A 40 10.82 24.01 28.99
CA GLY A 40 10.27 23.73 27.66
C GLY A 40 11.06 22.72 26.82
N LEU A 41 12.30 22.36 27.19
CA LEU A 41 13.07 21.30 26.52
C LEU A 41 12.39 19.93 26.66
N GLY A 42 11.84 19.61 27.84
CA GLY A 42 11.06 18.38 28.04
C GLY A 42 9.81 18.35 27.16
N THR A 43 9.06 19.45 27.10
CA THR A 43 7.87 19.58 26.25
C THR A 43 8.21 19.45 24.77
N ARG A 44 9.35 20.02 24.34
CA ARG A 44 9.84 19.94 22.97
C ARG A 44 10.31 18.53 22.60
N ALA A 45 11.07 17.87 23.48
CA ALA A 45 11.51 16.49 23.27
C ALA A 45 10.32 15.52 23.17
N VAL A 46 9.30 15.68 24.02
CA VAL A 46 8.06 14.89 23.95
C VAL A 46 7.31 15.16 22.65
N PHE A 47 7.23 16.42 22.20
CA PHE A 47 6.60 16.79 20.93
C PHE A 47 7.35 16.22 19.71
N GLU A 48 8.68 16.32 19.69
CA GLU A 48 9.53 15.77 18.64
C GLU A 48 9.38 14.23 18.57
N ALA A 49 9.42 13.54 19.71
CA ALA A 49 9.19 12.09 19.78
C ALA A 49 7.77 11.69 19.32
N TRP A 50 6.73 12.41 19.77
CA TRP A 50 5.36 12.16 19.30
C TRP A 50 5.22 12.39 17.80
N HIS A 51 5.85 13.44 17.28
CA HIS A 51 5.83 13.77 15.86
C HIS A 51 6.58 12.73 15.01
N GLU A 52 7.69 12.18 15.50
CA GLU A 52 8.39 11.06 14.87
C GLU A 52 7.54 9.79 14.85
N VAL A 53 6.92 9.43 15.97
CA VAL A 53 5.99 8.29 16.05
C VAL A 53 4.80 8.50 15.10
N ALA A 54 4.20 9.68 15.08
CA ALA A 54 3.09 10.00 14.18
C ALA A 54 3.49 9.91 12.70
N ARG A 55 4.70 10.33 12.33
CA ARG A 55 5.24 10.18 10.96
C ARG A 55 5.49 8.71 10.63
N ALA A 56 6.11 7.95 11.53
CA ALA A 56 6.34 6.51 11.35
C ALA A 56 5.02 5.76 11.14
N SER A 57 4.02 6.00 12.00
CA SER A 57 2.68 5.40 11.86
C SER A 57 2.02 5.72 10.52
N ARG A 58 2.19 6.95 10.00
CA ARG A 58 1.69 7.31 8.65
C ARG A 58 2.42 6.52 7.55
N LEU A 59 3.74 6.39 7.63
CA LEU A 59 4.52 5.60 6.67
C LEU A 59 4.08 4.13 6.68
N ASP A 60 3.85 3.56 7.86
CA ASP A 60 3.35 2.19 8.00
C ASP A 60 1.95 2.05 7.39
N THR A 61 1.05 2.99 7.66
CA THR A 61 -0.29 2.95 7.05
C THR A 61 -0.25 3.04 5.52
N ASN A 62 0.65 3.86 4.97
CA ASN A 62 0.84 3.97 3.52
C ASN A 62 1.43 2.69 2.93
N ALA A 63 2.40 2.08 3.62
CA ALA A 63 2.98 0.81 3.21
C ALA A 63 1.95 -0.33 3.21
N VAL A 64 1.08 -0.38 4.23
CA VAL A 64 -0.02 -1.34 4.30
C VAL A 64 -1.02 -1.13 3.15
N LYS A 65 -1.39 0.11 2.86
CA LYS A 65 -2.27 0.43 1.71
C LYS A 65 -1.64 0.02 0.39
N ALA A 66 -0.37 0.35 0.15
CA ALA A 66 0.34 -0.03 -1.07
C ALA A 66 0.43 -1.56 -1.24
N ARG A 67 0.66 -2.30 -0.16
CA ARG A 67 0.62 -3.78 -0.17
C ARG A 67 -0.76 -4.30 -0.53
N ALA A 68 -1.82 -3.72 0.03
CA ALA A 68 -3.20 -4.11 -0.26
C ALA A 68 -3.58 -3.83 -1.72
N GLU A 69 -3.19 -2.68 -2.27
CA GLU A 69 -3.41 -2.33 -3.67
C GLU A 69 -2.67 -3.27 -4.62
N ARG A 70 -1.39 -3.58 -4.33
CA ARG A 70 -0.61 -4.55 -5.09
C ARG A 70 -1.26 -5.94 -5.07
N LYS A 71 -1.76 -6.38 -3.92
CA LYS A 71 -2.48 -7.65 -3.79
C LYS A 71 -3.72 -7.68 -4.67
N LYS A 72 -4.54 -6.62 -4.64
CA LYS A 72 -5.74 -6.49 -5.50
C LYS A 72 -5.39 -6.51 -6.98
N LEU A 73 -4.30 -5.89 -7.38
CA LEU A 73 -3.85 -5.89 -8.78
C LEU A 73 -3.46 -7.31 -9.23
N LEU A 74 -2.69 -8.02 -8.40
CA LEU A 74 -2.31 -9.40 -8.66
C LEU A 74 -3.52 -10.33 -8.72
N GLU A 75 -4.50 -10.17 -7.81
CA GLU A 75 -5.75 -10.93 -7.85
C GLU A 75 -6.53 -10.70 -9.15
N LYS A 76 -6.58 -9.47 -9.65
CA LYS A 76 -7.21 -9.17 -10.95
C LYS A 76 -6.48 -9.83 -12.11
N GLN A 77 -5.15 -9.76 -12.12
CA GLN A 77 -4.33 -10.41 -13.15
C GLN A 77 -4.48 -11.93 -13.12
N ASN A 78 -4.45 -12.54 -11.93
CA ASN A 78 -4.68 -13.97 -11.77
C ASN A 78 -6.07 -14.37 -12.26
N LYS A 79 -7.10 -13.61 -11.92
CA LYS A 79 -8.46 -13.87 -12.40
C LYS A 79 -8.54 -13.81 -13.93
N GLU A 80 -7.93 -12.81 -14.55
CA GLU A 80 -7.88 -12.70 -16.02
C GLU A 80 -7.14 -13.88 -16.65
N LEU A 81 -6.02 -14.31 -16.06
CA LEU A 81 -5.27 -15.47 -16.52
C LEU A 81 -6.06 -16.78 -16.36
N GLU A 82 -6.77 -16.96 -15.25
CA GLU A 82 -7.67 -18.10 -15.03
C GLU A 82 -8.79 -18.13 -16.06
N GLU A 83 -9.40 -16.98 -16.37
CA GLU A 83 -10.41 -16.86 -17.43
C GLU A 83 -9.83 -17.18 -18.82
N GLN A 84 -8.63 -16.70 -19.12
CA GLN A 84 -7.94 -17.02 -20.38
C GLN A 84 -7.61 -18.51 -20.48
N LEU A 85 -7.11 -19.11 -19.40
CA LEU A 85 -6.81 -20.54 -19.34
C LEU A 85 -8.08 -21.37 -19.55
N ALA A 86 -9.18 -21.02 -18.88
CA ALA A 86 -10.47 -21.70 -19.05
C ALA A 86 -10.99 -21.60 -20.50
N ARG A 87 -10.80 -20.45 -21.17
CA ARG A 87 -11.14 -20.30 -22.59
C ARG A 87 -10.27 -21.15 -23.51
N ILE A 88 -8.96 -21.20 -23.25
CA ILE A 88 -8.03 -22.05 -24.01
C ILE A 88 -8.40 -23.51 -23.81
N GLU A 89 -8.66 -23.93 -22.58
CA GLU A 89 -9.12 -25.27 -22.26
C GLU A 89 -10.40 -25.61 -23.03
N ALA A 90 -11.41 -24.73 -23.00
CA ALA A 90 -12.66 -24.92 -23.74
C ALA A 90 -12.49 -25.11 -25.25
N ARG A 91 -11.41 -24.59 -25.87
CA ARG A 91 -11.09 -24.80 -27.29
C ARG A 91 -10.69 -26.24 -27.62
N LEU A 92 -10.13 -26.95 -26.64
CA LEU A 92 -9.62 -28.32 -26.76
C LEU A 92 -10.72 -29.38 -26.61
N TRP A 93 -11.87 -29.00 -26.07
CA TRP A 93 -13.00 -29.90 -25.90
C TRP A 93 -13.89 -29.95 -27.15
N VAL A 94 -14.27 -31.17 -27.53
CA VAL A 94 -15.13 -31.46 -28.67
C VAL A 94 -16.37 -32.21 -28.21
N GLN A 95 -17.51 -31.84 -28.78
CA GLN A 95 -18.78 -32.50 -28.53
C GLN A 95 -18.88 -33.76 -29.40
N ARG A 96 -19.23 -34.88 -28.78
CA ARG A 96 -19.44 -36.18 -29.39
C ARG A 96 -20.83 -36.71 -29.01
N SER A 97 -21.35 -37.63 -29.80
CA SER A 97 -22.60 -38.36 -29.53
C SER A 97 -22.25 -39.84 -29.39
N ASP A 98 -22.69 -40.47 -28.31
CA ASP A 98 -22.55 -41.92 -28.14
C ASP A 98 -23.46 -42.65 -29.15
N MET A 99 -22.89 -43.61 -29.87
CA MET A 99 -23.59 -44.34 -30.94
C MET A 99 -24.71 -45.25 -30.41
N TYR A 100 -24.64 -45.66 -29.13
CA TYR A 100 -25.60 -46.61 -28.56
C TYR A 100 -26.76 -45.93 -27.83
N THR A 101 -26.48 -44.80 -27.18
CA THR A 101 -27.45 -44.09 -26.34
C THR A 101 -27.94 -42.78 -26.95
N ASP A 102 -27.32 -42.32 -28.05
CA ASP A 102 -27.51 -41.00 -28.64
C ASP A 102 -27.28 -39.84 -27.65
N ALA A 103 -26.60 -40.13 -26.53
CA ALA A 103 -26.29 -39.16 -25.50
C ALA A 103 -25.09 -38.30 -25.94
N ILE A 104 -25.19 -37.00 -25.67
CA ILE A 104 -24.12 -36.05 -25.96
C ILE A 104 -23.11 -36.05 -24.82
N TYR A 105 -21.84 -36.19 -25.16
CA TYR A 105 -20.73 -36.04 -24.22
C TYR A 105 -19.65 -35.12 -24.81
N TYR A 106 -18.79 -34.61 -23.95
CA TYR A 106 -17.65 -33.78 -24.31
C TYR A 106 -16.38 -34.57 -24.05
N GLU A 107 -15.47 -34.54 -25.01
CA GLU A 107 -14.17 -35.21 -24.96
C GLU A 107 -13.07 -34.18 -25.16
N ASN A 108 -12.04 -34.21 -24.32
CA ASN A 108 -10.85 -33.39 -24.47
C ASN A 108 -9.89 -34.06 -25.46
N GLU A 109 -9.62 -33.42 -26.59
CA GLU A 109 -8.78 -34.02 -27.66
C GLU A 109 -7.32 -34.25 -27.22
N GLN A 110 -6.83 -33.55 -26.20
CA GLN A 110 -5.43 -33.67 -25.75
C GLN A 110 -5.25 -34.75 -24.68
N THR A 111 -6.15 -34.81 -23.69
CA THR A 111 -6.01 -35.71 -22.54
C THR A 111 -6.82 -37.00 -22.71
N GLY A 112 -7.81 -37.02 -23.60
CA GLY A 112 -8.76 -38.13 -23.75
C GLY A 112 -9.79 -38.20 -22.61
N GLU A 113 -9.87 -37.18 -21.76
CA GLU A 113 -10.86 -37.11 -20.69
C GLU A 113 -12.26 -36.88 -21.26
N THR A 114 -13.26 -37.53 -20.67
CA THR A 114 -14.67 -37.39 -21.07
C THR A 114 -15.50 -36.81 -19.93
N ARG A 115 -16.45 -35.95 -20.30
CA ARG A 115 -17.37 -35.29 -19.36
C ARG A 115 -18.75 -35.14 -19.99
N TRP A 116 -19.80 -35.31 -19.18
CA TRP A 116 -21.19 -35.14 -19.62
C TRP A 116 -21.64 -33.67 -19.65
N GLU A 117 -21.02 -32.83 -18.82
CA GLU A 117 -21.28 -31.39 -18.77
C GLU A 117 -20.30 -30.61 -19.66
N PRO A 118 -20.76 -29.55 -20.35
CA PRO A 118 -19.90 -28.72 -21.17
C PRO A 118 -18.88 -27.95 -20.31
N PRO A 119 -17.63 -27.79 -20.79
CA PRO A 119 -16.64 -26.95 -20.14
C PRO A 119 -17.07 -25.48 -20.05
N GLN A 120 -16.49 -24.76 -19.08
CA GLN A 120 -16.69 -23.32 -18.94
C GLN A 120 -16.32 -22.59 -20.24
N TYR A 121 -17.13 -21.64 -20.70
CA TYR A 121 -16.94 -20.88 -21.95
C TYR A 121 -17.03 -21.68 -23.28
N TRP A 122 -17.35 -22.98 -23.24
CA TRP A 122 -17.44 -23.82 -24.45
C TRP A 122 -18.43 -23.26 -25.49
N ALA A 123 -19.64 -22.89 -25.08
CA ALA A 123 -20.68 -22.40 -26.00
C ALA A 123 -20.29 -21.10 -26.72
N GLU A 124 -19.58 -20.20 -26.04
CA GLU A 124 -19.10 -18.93 -26.60
C GLU A 124 -18.02 -19.19 -27.65
N GLU A 125 -17.08 -20.08 -27.33
CA GLU A 125 -15.97 -20.41 -28.20
C GLU A 125 -16.43 -21.15 -29.48
N GLN A 126 -17.43 -22.03 -29.37
CA GLN A 126 -18.04 -22.67 -30.54
C GLN A 126 -18.75 -21.66 -31.44
N LYS A 127 -19.47 -20.69 -30.87
CA LYS A 127 -20.10 -19.61 -31.64
C LYS A 127 -19.05 -18.78 -32.39
N GLN A 128 -17.93 -18.45 -31.74
CA GLN A 128 -16.82 -17.75 -32.39
C GLN A 128 -16.20 -18.58 -33.52
N LYS A 129 -15.90 -19.87 -33.28
CA LYS A 129 -15.38 -20.77 -34.34
C LYS A 129 -16.34 -20.83 -35.54
N GLN A 130 -17.65 -20.92 -35.31
CA GLN A 130 -18.64 -20.92 -36.39
C GLN A 130 -18.70 -19.60 -37.15
N GLN A 131 -18.64 -18.46 -36.44
CA GLN A 131 -18.61 -17.13 -37.07
C GLN A 131 -17.34 -16.92 -37.90
N GLN A 132 -16.17 -17.30 -37.38
CA GLN A 132 -14.91 -17.25 -38.10
C GLN A 132 -14.95 -18.12 -39.36
N ARG A 133 -15.47 -19.35 -39.26
CA ARG A 133 -15.66 -20.25 -40.41
C ARG A 133 -16.61 -19.66 -41.47
N LYS A 134 -17.67 -18.97 -41.05
CA LYS A 134 -18.59 -18.28 -41.98
C LYS A 134 -17.90 -17.10 -42.67
N HIS A 135 -17.16 -16.29 -41.93
CA HIS A 135 -16.45 -15.14 -42.46
C HIS A 135 -15.37 -15.55 -43.47
N SER A 136 -14.52 -16.52 -43.12
CA SER A 136 -13.47 -17.02 -44.03
C SER A 136 -14.04 -17.66 -45.30
N ARG A 137 -15.20 -18.32 -45.21
CA ARG A 137 -15.91 -18.86 -46.38
C ARG A 137 -16.42 -17.77 -47.33
N VAL A 138 -16.74 -16.57 -46.84
CA VAL A 138 -17.18 -15.45 -47.69
C VAL A 138 -16.00 -14.81 -48.40
N ASP A 139 -14.86 -14.65 -47.73
CA ASP A 139 -13.66 -14.02 -48.31
C ASP A 139 -12.96 -14.91 -49.36
N SER A 140 -13.12 -16.22 -49.25
CA SER A 140 -12.55 -17.20 -50.19
C SER A 140 -13.34 -17.39 -51.49
N VAL A 141 -14.54 -16.80 -51.61
CA VAL A 141 -15.34 -16.87 -52.85
C VAL A 141 -14.92 -15.73 -53.80
N PRO A 142 -14.32 -16.02 -54.96
CA PRO A 142 -13.94 -14.97 -55.90
C PRO A 142 -15.18 -14.23 -56.41
N ARG A 143 -15.22 -12.89 -56.24
CA ARG A 143 -16.30 -12.07 -56.81
C ARG A 143 -16.15 -11.98 -58.33
N LEU A 144 -16.90 -12.82 -59.05
CA LEU A 144 -17.05 -12.72 -60.49
C LEU A 144 -17.81 -11.43 -60.82
N LYS A 145 -17.13 -10.45 -61.44
CA LYS A 145 -17.78 -9.27 -62.01
C LYS A 145 -18.43 -9.69 -63.32
N LEU A 146 -19.76 -9.84 -63.32
CA LEU A 146 -20.52 -10.04 -64.55
C LEU A 146 -20.60 -8.70 -65.31
N PRO A 147 -20.45 -8.70 -66.65
CA PRO A 147 -20.61 -7.49 -67.45
C PRO A 147 -22.06 -6.99 -67.38
N PRO A 148 -22.27 -5.66 -67.43
CA PRO A 148 -23.61 -5.09 -67.44
C PRO A 148 -24.34 -5.48 -68.74
N ILE A 149 -25.64 -5.76 -68.59
CA ILE A 149 -26.58 -6.20 -69.63
C ILE A 149 -26.74 -5.12 -70.70
#